data_AF-A0A9D2ZST4-F1
#
_entry.id   AF-A0A9D2ZST4-F1
#
_cell.length_a   1.000
_cell.length_b   1.000
_cell.length_c   1.000
_cell.angle_alpha   90.00
_cell.angle_beta   90.00
_cell.angle_gamma   90.00
#
_symmetry.space_group_name_H-M   'P 1'
#
loop_
_entity.id
_entity.type
_entity.pdbx_description
1 polymer ?
#
loop_
_entity_poly.entity_id
_entity_poly.type
_entity_poly.pdbx_seq_one_letter_code
_entity_poly.pdbx_strand_id
1 'polypeptide(L)'
;MTFSTAKKSLATLALGASLFAGATAANAAQVSAGGGTWDYGVSYVTMTTWSNYHHPTRAHGSTACNKNACKVSDTVPRDVWSKAAIKATWGGNTSYWR
;
A
#
# COMPACT_ATOMS: atom_id res chain seq x y z
N MET A 1 13.22 -35.06 4.04
CA MET A 1 12.87 -33.80 4.73
C MET A 1 14.06 -32.86 4.59
N THR A 2 14.01 -31.93 3.66
CA THR A 2 15.10 -31.00 3.37
C THR A 2 14.60 -29.59 3.67
N PHE A 3 15.18 -28.98 4.71
CA PHE A 3 14.89 -27.63 5.15
C PHE A 3 15.57 -26.63 4.21
N SER A 4 14.79 -25.76 3.56
CA SER A 4 15.33 -24.57 2.89
C SER A 4 15.09 -23.36 3.79
N THR A 5 16.12 -23.00 4.55
CA THR A 5 16.14 -21.81 5.41
C THR A 5 15.99 -20.56 4.54
N ALA A 6 14.81 -19.95 4.55
CA ALA A 6 14.54 -18.69 3.89
C ALA A 6 15.50 -17.60 4.41
N LYS A 7 16.28 -16.99 3.51
CA LYS A 7 17.12 -15.83 3.80
C LYS A 7 16.23 -14.68 4.27
N LYS A 8 16.29 -14.38 5.56
CA LYS A 8 15.71 -13.17 6.16
C LYS A 8 16.53 -11.97 5.71
N SER A 9 16.18 -11.40 4.55
CA SER A 9 16.70 -10.10 4.15
C SER A 9 16.12 -9.05 5.08
N LEU A 10 16.98 -8.45 5.91
CA LEU A 10 16.67 -7.29 6.75
C LEU A 10 16.25 -6.13 5.85
N ALA A 11 14.94 -5.96 5.68
CA ALA A 11 14.35 -4.82 4.98
C ALA A 11 14.30 -3.64 5.95
N THR A 12 15.03 -2.56 5.63
CA THR A 12 14.79 -1.25 6.21
C THR A 12 13.37 -0.83 5.82
N LEU A 13 12.40 -1.04 6.73
CA LEU A 13 11.02 -0.60 6.57
C LEU A 13 10.99 0.93 6.58
N ALA A 14 10.77 1.53 5.41
CA ALA A 14 10.37 2.93 5.35
C ALA A 14 8.85 2.97 5.38
N LEU A 15 8.28 3.59 6.42
CA LEU A 15 6.84 3.75 6.60
C LEU A 15 6.45 5.12 6.05
N GLY A 16 5.75 5.16 4.92
CA GLY A 16 5.05 6.36 4.48
C GLY A 16 3.55 6.22 4.71
N ALA A 17 2.99 7.19 5.45
CA ALA A 17 1.57 7.27 5.74
C ALA A 17 0.97 8.51 5.06
N SER A 18 -0.16 8.34 4.39
CA SER A 18 -0.97 9.46 3.89
C SER A 18 -2.36 9.43 4.54
N LEU A 19 -2.77 10.56 5.11
CA LEU A 19 -4.05 10.77 5.77
C LEU A 19 -4.88 11.73 4.92
N PHE A 20 -6.05 11.30 4.44
CA PHE A 20 -6.99 12.19 3.77
C PHE A 20 -8.22 12.42 4.66
N ALA A 21 -8.44 13.66 5.07
CA ALA A 21 -9.65 14.13 5.72
C ALA A 21 -10.39 15.09 4.76
N GLY A 22 -11.65 14.79 4.43
CA GLY A 22 -12.52 15.72 3.70
C GLY A 22 -13.00 15.18 2.36
N ALA A 23 -14.32 15.22 2.17
CA ALA A 23 -15.01 14.75 0.97
C ALA A 23 -14.92 15.78 -0.15
N THR A 24 -14.10 15.53 -1.17
CA THR A 24 -14.21 16.09 -2.53
C THR A 24 -13.31 15.28 -3.47
N ALA A 25 -13.86 14.78 -4.57
CA ALA A 25 -13.18 14.08 -5.68
C ALA A 25 -12.36 12.81 -5.31
N ALA A 26 -12.14 11.94 -6.30
CA ALA A 26 -11.25 10.81 -6.14
C ALA A 26 -9.81 11.33 -5.96
N ASN A 27 -9.26 11.23 -4.76
CA ASN A 27 -7.88 11.64 -4.50
C ASN A 27 -6.97 10.47 -4.83
N ALA A 28 -6.60 10.35 -6.11
CA ALA A 28 -5.56 9.45 -6.59
C ALA A 28 -4.25 10.21 -6.71
N ALA A 29 -3.16 9.67 -6.15
CA ALA A 29 -1.83 10.23 -6.28
C ALA A 29 -0.83 9.13 -6.61
N GLN A 30 0.10 9.44 -7.52
CA GLN A 30 1.26 8.61 -7.80
C GLN A 30 2.51 9.43 -7.51
N VAL A 31 3.33 8.96 -6.57
CA VAL A 31 4.51 9.69 -6.09
C VAL A 31 5.72 8.77 -5.95
N SER A 32 6.92 9.33 -6.03
CA SER A 32 8.12 8.62 -5.60
C SER A 32 8.19 8.60 -4.07
N ALA A 33 8.32 7.41 -3.49
CA ALA A 33 8.35 7.23 -2.04
C ALA A 33 9.29 6.06 -1.68
N GLY A 34 10.14 6.22 -0.67
CA GLY A 34 10.96 5.12 -0.16
C GLY A 34 11.94 4.47 -1.13
N GLY A 35 12.28 5.12 -2.24
CA GLY A 35 13.08 4.53 -3.33
C GLY A 35 12.26 3.73 -4.35
N GLY A 36 10.94 3.72 -4.23
CA GLY A 36 9.99 3.14 -5.15
C GLY A 36 8.94 4.13 -5.67
N THR A 37 7.91 3.59 -6.31
CA THR A 37 6.73 4.33 -6.79
C THR A 37 5.51 3.89 -6.00
N TRP A 38 4.78 4.85 -5.46
CA TRP A 38 3.56 4.62 -4.69
C TRP A 38 2.35 5.25 -5.38
N ASP A 39 1.38 4.42 -5.77
CA ASP A 39 0.09 4.81 -6.32
C ASP A 39 -1.00 4.50 -5.30
N TYR A 40 -1.72 5.50 -4.83
CA TYR A 40 -2.69 5.33 -3.75
C TYR A 40 -3.83 6.32 -3.89
N GLY A 41 -4.96 5.97 -3.27
CA GLY A 41 -6.09 6.88 -3.25
C GLY A 41 -7.39 6.29 -2.77
N VAL A 42 -8.43 7.11 -2.90
CA VAL A 42 -9.82 6.73 -2.67
C VAL A 42 -10.67 7.19 -3.86
N SER A 43 -11.55 6.31 -4.33
CA SER A 43 -12.58 6.61 -5.30
C SER A 43 -13.93 6.42 -4.64
N TYR A 44 -14.67 7.52 -4.46
CA TYR A 44 -16.04 7.49 -3.96
C TYR A 44 -17.05 7.08 -5.06
N VAL A 45 -16.63 7.07 -6.33
CA VAL A 45 -17.45 6.56 -7.44
C VAL A 45 -17.51 5.04 -7.41
N THR A 46 -16.37 4.37 -7.24
CA THR A 46 -16.28 2.90 -7.14
C THR A 46 -16.26 2.40 -5.69
N MET A 47 -16.41 3.32 -4.72
CA MET A 47 -16.33 3.05 -3.28
C MET A 47 -15.12 2.18 -2.92
N THR A 48 -13.93 2.54 -3.38
CA THR A 48 -12.70 1.76 -3.19
C THR A 48 -11.55 2.65 -2.71
N THR A 49 -10.86 2.21 -1.67
CA THR A 49 -9.57 2.77 -1.23
C THR A 49 -8.47 1.78 -1.61
N TRP A 50 -7.37 2.27 -2.17
CA TRP A 50 -6.26 1.43 -2.58
C TRP A 50 -4.90 1.99 -2.18
N SER A 51 -3.92 1.10 -2.17
CA SER A 51 -2.51 1.37 -2.01
C SER A 51 -1.73 0.36 -2.85
N ASN A 52 -1.04 0.84 -3.86
CA ASN A 52 -0.20 0.06 -4.76
C ASN A 52 1.23 0.58 -4.63
N TYR A 53 2.18 -0.29 -4.34
CA TYR A 53 3.58 0.12 -4.18
C TYR A 53 4.50 -0.77 -5.01
N HIS A 54 5.47 -0.17 -5.69
CA HIS A 54 6.52 -0.86 -6.42
C HIS A 54 7.88 -0.37 -5.94
N HIS A 55 8.78 -1.30 -5.64
CA HIS A 55 10.18 -0.99 -5.32
C HIS A 55 11.12 -1.80 -6.24
N PRO A 56 12.04 -1.14 -6.98
CA PRO A 56 12.84 -1.80 -8.02
C PRO A 56 13.89 -2.80 -7.48
N THR A 57 14.37 -2.58 -6.26
CA THR A 57 15.50 -3.34 -5.69
C THR A 57 15.23 -4.10 -4.39
N ARG A 58 14.07 -3.93 -3.74
CA ARG A 58 13.76 -4.50 -2.42
C ARG A 58 12.39 -5.16 -2.39
N ALA A 59 12.25 -6.16 -1.52
CA ALA A 59 10.94 -6.72 -1.19
C ALA A 59 10.13 -5.68 -0.40
N HIS A 60 8.83 -5.61 -0.64
CA HIS A 60 7.98 -4.51 -0.18
C HIS A 60 6.51 -4.93 -0.12
N GLY A 61 5.65 -4.06 0.40
CA GLY A 61 4.21 -4.29 0.52
C GLY A 61 3.42 -2.98 0.62
N SER A 62 2.11 -3.10 0.68
CA SER A 62 1.19 -1.97 0.77
C SER A 62 0.00 -2.30 1.66
N THR A 63 -0.69 -1.27 2.13
CA THR A 63 -1.89 -1.42 2.97
C THR A 63 -2.89 -0.34 2.62
N ALA A 64 -4.14 -0.74 2.44
CA ALA A 64 -5.27 0.16 2.25
C ALA A 64 -6.26 -0.06 3.41
N CYS A 65 -6.66 1.01 4.08
CA CYS A 65 -7.62 0.95 5.17
C CYS A 65 -8.83 1.83 4.88
N ASN A 66 -9.98 1.40 5.39
CA ASN A 66 -11.14 2.24 5.61
C ASN A 66 -11.30 2.49 7.12
N LYS A 67 -12.39 3.15 7.53
CA LYS A 67 -12.66 3.46 8.94
C LYS A 67 -12.65 2.23 9.87
N ASN A 68 -12.96 1.04 9.36
CA ASN A 68 -13.27 -0.14 10.16
C ASN A 68 -12.20 -1.24 10.05
N ALA A 69 -11.43 -1.28 8.96
CA ALA A 69 -10.50 -2.38 8.69
C ALA A 69 -9.39 -1.96 7.72
N CYS A 70 -8.30 -2.73 7.75
CA CYS A 70 -7.18 -2.63 6.84
C CYS A 70 -7.02 -3.91 6.03
N LYS A 71 -6.78 -3.77 4.72
CA LYS A 71 -6.28 -4.83 3.86
C LYS A 71 -4.80 -4.63 3.65
N VAL A 72 -3.99 -5.58 4.12
CA VAL A 72 -2.54 -5.63 3.91
C VAL A 72 -2.27 -6.54 2.71
N SER A 73 -1.37 -6.13 1.82
CA SER A 73 -0.88 -7.00 0.74
C SER A 73 0.12 -8.01 1.29
N ASP A 74 0.30 -9.11 0.55
CA ASP A 74 1.50 -9.93 0.73
C ASP A 74 2.77 -9.10 0.50
N THR A 75 3.87 -9.53 1.11
CA THR A 75 5.19 -9.00 0.77
C THR A 75 5.61 -9.59 -0.57
N VAL A 76 5.79 -8.73 -1.56
CA VAL A 76 6.22 -9.13 -2.90
C VAL A 76 7.73 -8.93 -3.06
N PRO A 77 8.39 -9.70 -3.95
CA PRO A 77 9.80 -9.47 -4.27
C PRO A 77 10.00 -8.11 -4.97
N ARG A 78 11.27 -7.74 -5.15
CA ARG A 78 11.67 -6.55 -5.91
C ARG A 78 11.06 -6.56 -7.32
N ASP A 79 10.83 -5.37 -7.85
CA ASP A 79 10.39 -5.12 -9.22
C ASP A 79 9.00 -5.69 -9.58
N VAL A 80 8.18 -5.96 -8.57
CA VAL A 80 6.78 -6.36 -8.69
C VAL A 80 5.92 -5.32 -7.99
N TRP A 81 4.69 -5.09 -8.44
CA TRP A 81 3.76 -4.24 -7.70
C TRP A 81 3.07 -5.03 -6.58
N SER A 82 3.18 -4.53 -5.36
CA SER A 82 2.28 -4.89 -4.26
C SER A 82 0.97 -4.10 -4.42
N LYS A 83 -0.17 -4.75 -4.20
CA LYS A 83 -1.51 -4.16 -4.34
C LYS A 83 -2.37 -4.47 -3.12
N ALA A 84 -3.00 -3.45 -2.57
CA ALA A 84 -3.98 -3.56 -1.51
C ALA A 84 -5.18 -2.69 -1.86
N ALA A 85 -6.39 -3.24 -1.72
CA ALA A 85 -7.62 -2.50 -1.90
C ALA A 85 -8.69 -2.98 -0.93
N ILE A 86 -9.52 -2.06 -0.47
CA ILE A 86 -10.66 -2.33 0.40
C ILE A 86 -11.80 -1.38 0.03
N LYS A 87 -13.05 -1.80 0.31
CA LYS A 87 -14.21 -0.93 0.15
C LYS A 87 -14.02 0.36 0.96
N ALA A 88 -14.14 1.51 0.31
CA ALA A 88 -14.04 2.81 0.97
C ALA A 88 -15.24 3.05 1.89
N THR A 89 -15.00 3.84 2.94
CA THR A 89 -16.05 4.48 3.74
C THR A 89 -16.11 5.96 3.39
N TRP A 90 -17.17 6.68 3.75
CA TRP A 90 -17.29 8.12 3.47
C TRP A 90 -16.24 9.01 4.16
N GLY A 91 -15.40 8.43 5.02
CA GLY A 91 -14.24 9.05 5.63
C GLY A 91 -13.39 8.00 6.34
N GLY A 92 -12.22 8.41 6.84
CA GLY A 92 -11.30 7.50 7.54
C GLY A 92 -10.60 6.51 6.61
N ASN A 93 -10.43 6.84 5.33
CA ASN A 93 -9.66 6.03 4.40
C ASN A 93 -8.19 6.45 4.46
N THR A 94 -7.29 5.48 4.58
CA THR A 94 -5.85 5.73 4.68
C THR A 94 -5.08 4.70 3.89
N SER A 95 -3.94 5.09 3.35
CA SER A 95 -3.06 4.22 2.57
C SER A 95 -1.64 4.26 3.11
N TYR A 96 -0.97 3.11 3.07
CA TYR A 96 0.42 2.94 3.52
C TYR A 96 1.21 2.07 2.55
N TRP A 97 2.54 2.20 2.59
CA TRP A 97 3.50 1.34 1.92
C TRP A 97 4.64 0.96 2.87
N ARG A 98 5.33 -0.15 2.58
CA ARG A 98 6.41 -0.72 3.39
C ARG A 98 7.45 -1.45 2.56
#